data_AF-A0A521MSX2-F1
#
_entry.id   AF-A0A521MSX2-F1
#
_cell.length_a   1.000
_cell.length_b   1.000
_cell.length_c   1.000
_cell.angle_alpha   90.00
_cell.angle_beta   90.00
_cell.angle_gamma   90.00
#
_symmetry.space_group_name_H-M   'P 1'
#
loop_
_entity.id
_entity.type
_entity.pdbx_description
1 polymer ?
#
loop_
_entity_poly.entity_id
_entity_poly.type
_entity_poly.pdbx_seq_one_letter_code
_entity_poly.pdbx_strand_id
1 'polypeptide(L)' 'MTTPALAHLSGGPLDDQTIPLDDGAPDELVLPYSEGQLVYKLVTSTDDSEGPATAEYRFNEVSEILFEGKYDEH' A
#
# COMPACT_ATOMS: atom_id res chain seq x y z
N MET A 1 18.57 -5.42 -11.27
CA MET A 1 17.52 -5.76 -10.30
C MET A 1 16.28 -5.08 -10.83
N THR A 2 15.31 -5.84 -11.32
CA THR A 2 14.03 -5.27 -11.75
C THR A 2 13.26 -4.95 -10.49
N THR A 3 12.80 -3.71 -10.35
CA THR A 3 11.89 -3.33 -9.28
C THR A 3 10.47 -3.71 -9.72
N PRO A 4 9.66 -4.33 -8.85
CA PRO A 4 8.29 -4.70 -9.19
C PRO A 4 7.48 -3.46 -9.57
N ALA A 5 6.72 -3.60 -10.65
CA ALA A 5 6.05 -2.48 -11.31
C ALA A 5 4.55 -2.40 -10.95
N LEU A 6 3.99 -3.44 -10.34
CA LEU A 6 2.56 -3.54 -10.03
C LEU A 6 2.34 -4.05 -8.59
N ALA A 7 1.50 -3.37 -7.84
CA ALA A 7 0.99 -3.78 -6.54
C ALA A 7 -0.45 -4.29 -6.66
N HIS A 8 -0.68 -5.52 -6.21
CA HIS A 8 -2.00 -6.10 -5.98
C HIS A 8 -2.40 -5.88 -4.53
N LEU A 9 -3.52 -5.22 -4.31
CA LEU A 9 -4.04 -4.90 -2.99
C LEU A 9 -5.10 -5.92 -2.60
N SER A 10 -4.98 -6.45 -1.38
CA SER A 10 -5.94 -7.39 -0.80
C SER A 10 -6.35 -6.97 0.60
N GLY A 11 -7.62 -7.19 0.93
CA GLY A 11 -8.27 -6.70 2.13
C GLY A 11 -8.50 -5.19 2.16
N GLY A 12 -9.33 -4.77 3.11
CA GLY A 12 -9.64 -3.36 3.33
C GLY A 12 -10.48 -2.74 2.21
N PRO A 13 -10.47 -1.40 2.08
CA PRO A 13 -11.33 -0.67 1.16
C PRO A 13 -10.91 -0.75 -0.31
N LEU A 14 -9.64 -1.06 -0.59
CA LEU A 14 -9.08 -1.15 -1.95
C LEU A 14 -8.77 -2.59 -2.36
N ASP A 15 -9.47 -3.57 -1.77
CA ASP A 15 -9.36 -4.98 -2.14
C ASP A 15 -9.58 -5.21 -3.65
N ASP A 16 -8.85 -6.17 -4.22
CA ASP A 16 -8.86 -6.54 -5.65
C ASP A 16 -8.38 -5.42 -6.61
N GLN A 17 -7.80 -4.33 -6.10
CA GLN A 17 -7.21 -3.29 -6.95
C GLN A 17 -5.75 -3.58 -7.29
N THR A 18 -5.36 -3.20 -8.50
CA THR A 18 -3.96 -3.25 -8.96
C THR A 18 -3.50 -1.85 -9.31
N ILE A 19 -2.39 -1.40 -8.72
CA ILE A 19 -1.83 -0.08 -8.97
C ILE A 19 -0.37 -0.16 -9.42
N PRO A 20 0.09 0.75 -10.29
CA PRO A 20 1.50 0.81 -10.66
C PRO A 20 2.36 1.30 -9.48
N LEU A 21 3.56 0.74 -9.38
CA LEU A 21 4.59 1.14 -8.42
C LEU A 21 5.66 1.96 -9.14
N ASP A 22 5.98 3.14 -8.62
CA ASP A 22 6.98 4.03 -9.22
C ASP A 22 8.43 3.55 -8.97
N ASP A 23 8.74 2.98 -7.79
CA ASP A 23 10.11 2.67 -7.35
C ASP A 23 10.24 1.28 -6.68
N GLY A 24 9.56 0.27 -7.21
CA GLY A 24 9.59 -1.09 -6.66
C GLY A 24 8.58 -1.36 -5.56
N ALA A 25 8.78 -2.46 -4.81
CA ALA A 25 7.85 -2.92 -3.78
C ALA A 25 8.40 -2.59 -2.40
N PRO A 26 8.07 -1.41 -1.84
CA PRO A 26 8.38 -1.12 -0.45
C PRO A 26 7.65 -2.08 0.49
N ASP A 27 8.19 -2.33 1.69
CA ASP A 27 7.51 -3.16 2.69
C ASP A 27 6.17 -2.55 3.17
N GLU A 28 5.98 -1.24 2.99
CA GLU A 28 4.77 -0.51 3.36
C GLU A 28 4.34 0.45 2.24
N LEU A 29 3.05 0.41 1.92
CA LEU A 29 2.42 1.22 0.90
C LEU A 29 1.32 2.07 1.54
N VAL A 30 1.50 3.38 1.49
CA VAL A 30 0.55 4.34 2.07
C VAL A 30 -0.26 4.97 0.95
N LEU A 31 -1.57 4.75 0.96
CA LEU A 31 -2.48 5.22 -0.07
C LEU A 31 -3.47 6.26 0.48
N PRO A 32 -3.68 7.39 -0.22
CA PRO A 32 -4.69 8.36 0.18
C PRO A 32 -6.10 7.76 0.00
N TYR A 33 -6.95 7.89 1.02
CA TYR A 33 -8.33 7.39 1.00
C TYR A 33 -9.28 8.39 1.66
N SER A 34 -10.22 8.97 0.89
CA SER A 34 -11.24 9.97 1.28
C SER A 34 -10.88 10.92 2.45
N GLU A 35 -10.91 10.45 3.70
CA GLU A 35 -10.59 11.20 4.92
C GLU A 35 -9.45 10.54 5.73
N GLY A 36 -8.36 10.15 5.05
CA GLY A 36 -7.21 9.57 5.71
C GLY A 36 -6.24 8.86 4.78
N GLN A 37 -5.49 7.93 5.36
CA GLN A 37 -4.49 7.12 4.69
C GLN A 37 -4.71 5.64 5.04
N LEU A 38 -4.59 4.77 4.05
CA LEU A 38 -4.59 3.33 4.24
C LEU A 38 -3.16 2.82 4.18
N VAL A 39 -2.82 1.94 5.11
CA VAL A 39 -1.50 1.30 5.15
C VAL A 39 -1.66 -0.14 4.69
N TYR A 40 -0.92 -0.48 3.65
CA TYR A 40 -0.84 -1.81 3.09
C TYR A 40 0.57 -2.36 3.32
N LYS A 41 0.69 -3.61 3.76
CA LYS A 41 1.98 -4.27 4.02
C LYS A 41 2.29 -5.27 2.94
N LEU A 42 3.55 -5.30 2.50
CA LEU A 42 4.03 -6.29 1.54
C LEU A 42 3.90 -7.68 2.17
N VAL A 43 3.22 -8.58 1.46
CA VAL A 43 3.10 -9.99 1.83
C VAL A 43 4.13 -10.79 1.07
N THR A 44 4.22 -10.57 -0.25
CA THR A 44 5.17 -11.23 -1.13
C THR A 44 5.43 -10.36 -2.36
N SER A 45 6.65 -10.42 -2.86
CA SER A 45 7.04 -9.80 -4.13
C SER A 45 7.54 -10.89 -5.06
N THR A 46 6.94 -10.98 -6.25
CA THR A 46 7.35 -11.88 -7.31
C THR A 46 8.13 -11.08 -8.34
N ASP A 47 9.45 -11.24 -8.33
CA ASP A 47 10.32 -10.79 -9.42
C ASP A 47 10.37 -11.94 -10.45
N ASP A 48 9.36 -11.99 -11.33
CA ASP A 48 9.33 -13.02 -12.36
C ASP A 48 10.30 -12.64 -13.50
N SER A 49 11.28 -13.51 -13.78
CA SER A 49 12.24 -13.27 -14.87
C SER A 49 11.60 -13.32 -16.27
N GLU A 50 10.36 -13.81 -16.39
CA GLU A 50 9.63 -13.94 -17.66
C GLU A 50 8.31 -13.14 -17.68
N GLY A 51 8.11 -12.18 -16.77
CA GLY A 51 6.91 -11.35 -16.70
C GLY A 51 7.11 -9.98 -16.02
N PRO A 52 6.07 -9.12 -15.98
CA PRO A 52 6.13 -7.91 -15.17
C PRO A 52 6.19 -8.31 -13.70
N ALA A 53 7.22 -7.85 -12.99
CA ALA A 53 7.35 -8.13 -11.57
C ALA A 53 6.18 -7.50 -10.78
N THR A 54 5.58 -8.31 -9.91
CA THR A 54 4.38 -7.96 -9.13
C THR A 54 4.63 -8.08 -7.64
N ALA A 55 3.83 -7.38 -6.84
CA ALA A 55 3.88 -7.47 -5.39
C ALA A 55 2.47 -7.55 -4.81
N GLU A 56 2.27 -8.47 -3.88
CA GLU A 56 1.02 -8.65 -3.17
C GLU A 56 1.09 -7.91 -1.83
N TYR A 57 0.11 -7.05 -1.60
CA TYR A 57 -0.03 -6.28 -0.39
C TYR A 57 -1.33 -6.62 0.32
N ARG A 58 -1.30 -6.56 1.65
CA ARG A 58 -2.48 -6.75 2.49
C ARG A 58 -2.77 -5.53 3.35
N PHE A 59 -4.04 -5.17 3.45
CA PHE A 59 -4.48 -4.08 4.33
C PHE A 59 -4.08 -4.35 5.77
N ASN A 60 -3.40 -3.40 6.39
CA ASN A 60 -3.07 -3.42 7.80
C ASN A 60 -4.15 -2.65 8.56
N GLU A 61 -5.05 -3.38 9.23
CA GLU A 61 -6.13 -2.83 10.06
C GLU A 61 -5.63 -1.98 11.23
N VAL A 62 -4.36 -2.11 11.61
CA VAL A 62 -3.68 -1.29 12.62
C VAL A 62 -3.04 -0.07 11.95
N SER A 63 -3.78 0.69 11.15
CA SER A 63 -3.37 2.04 10.79
C SER A 63 -3.79 2.94 11.96
N GLU A 64 -2.88 3.21 12.89
CA GLU A 64 -3.09 4.27 13.89
C GLU A 64 -3.37 5.57 13.12
N ILE A 65 -4.65 5.94 13.08
CA ILE A 65 -5.09 7.19 12.49
C ILE A 65 -4.50 8.26 13.41
N LEU A 66 -3.40 8.89 13.00
CA LEU A 66 -2.97 10.15 13.60
C LEU A 66 -4.05 11.19 13.25
N PHE A 67 -5.13 11.20 14.01
CA PHE A 67 -5.93 12.41 14.18
C PHE A 67 -5.06 13.39 14.97
N GLU A 68 -4.12 14.06 14.32
CA GLU A 68 -3.56 15.29 14.86
C GLU A 68 -4.59 16.41 14.65
N GLY A 69 -5.65 16.33 15.45
CA GLY A 69 -6.75 17.27 15.50
C GLY A 69 -6.92 17.79 16.92
N LYS A 70 -5.85 18.30 17.53
CA LYS A 70 -5.97 19.18 18.69
C LYS A 70 -6.11 20.61 18.17
N TYR A 71 -7.33 20.98 17.77
CA TYR A 71 -7.72 22.39 17.76
C TYR A 71 -7.89 22.81 19.22
N ASP A 72 -6.85 23.36 19.82
CA ASP A 72 -6.93 24.08 21.08
C ASP A 72 -7.07 25.57 20.72
N GLU A 73 -8.30 26.01 20.43
CA GLU A 73 -8.63 27.44 20.49
C GLU A 73 -8.83 27.78 21.97
N HIS A 74 -7.90 28.55 22.54
CA HIS A 74 -8.05 29.09 23.89
C HIS A 74 -7.59 30.54 24.01
#